data_AF-A0A4S4DIH2-F1
#
_entry.id   AF-A0A4S4DIH2-F1
#
_cell.length_a   1.000
_cell.length_b   1.000
_cell.length_c   1.000
_cell.angle_alpha   90.00
_cell.angle_beta   90.00
_cell.angle_gamma   90.00
#
_symmetry.space_group_name_H-M   'P 1'
#
loop_
_entity.id
_entity.type
_entity.pdbx_description
1 polymer ?
#
loop_
_entity_poly.entity_id
_entity_poly.type
_entity_poly.pdbx_seq_one_letter_code
_entity_poly.pdbx_strand_id
1 'polypeptide(L)'
;MLNNSRAPSKRSRIETRMNWEITLLLVFLVTLCTVVCICASVWLVRHKHELDYLPFFRKADFSTGEETDYNYYGWGMEVFFTFLMSVILFQIMIPISLYISMELVRVGQAYFMIRDSQMYDEASDSRFQCRASNINEDLGQVKYIFSDKTGTLTENKMEFECASIWGVDYSGGKTSSQEEQVGYIAQVGGQVLRPKMKVKVDPELLYLSKSGKHTIEGKHVHDFFLTLAACNTIVPLIVETSDPTLSLIDYQGESADEQALVYAAAAYGFTLIERTSGHTVIDVQGERQRYYHLVMIGMEAWLQIGCYFRKSSPASICEVEEDGFFIEKKFFTFFIAHV
;
A
#
# COMPACT_ATOMS: atom_id res chain seq x y z
N MET A 1 12.17 -16.86 -7.45
CA MET A 1 12.20 -16.10 -6.18
C MET A 1 12.02 -17.09 -5.03
N LEU A 2 13.01 -17.21 -4.14
CA LEU A 2 13.00 -18.22 -3.06
C LEU A 2 11.94 -17.95 -1.98
N ASN A 3 11.54 -16.69 -1.78
CA ASN A 3 10.53 -16.30 -0.79
C ASN A 3 9.11 -16.19 -1.37
N ASN A 4 8.92 -16.36 -2.68
CA ASN A 4 7.61 -16.25 -3.30
C ASN A 4 7.11 -17.65 -3.68
N SER A 5 6.13 -18.16 -2.93
CA SER A 5 5.40 -19.36 -3.30
C SER A 5 4.37 -19.06 -4.38
N ARG A 6 4.04 -20.05 -5.21
CA ARG A 6 2.93 -19.93 -6.17
C ARG A 6 1.65 -19.49 -5.45
N ALA A 7 0.95 -18.51 -6.00
CA ALA A 7 -0.29 -18.01 -5.42
C ALA A 7 -1.29 -19.18 -5.22
N PRO A 8 -1.74 -19.47 -3.98
CA PRO A 8 -2.70 -20.52 -3.74
C PRO A 8 -4.08 -20.12 -4.27
N SER A 9 -4.86 -21.10 -4.69
CA SER A 9 -6.29 -20.88 -4.98
C SER A 9 -7.01 -20.57 -3.66
N LYS A 10 -7.54 -19.35 -3.55
CA LYS A 10 -8.36 -18.93 -2.43
C LYS A 10 -9.82 -19.29 -2.72
N ARG A 11 -10.53 -19.85 -1.74
CA ARG A 11 -11.97 -20.12 -1.81
C ARG A 11 -12.67 -19.38 -0.68
N SER A 12 -13.85 -18.85 -0.96
CA SER A 12 -14.64 -18.11 0.03
C SER A 12 -15.21 -19.06 1.09
N ARG A 13 -15.43 -18.54 2.29
CA ARG A 13 -16.09 -19.28 3.37
C ARG A 13 -17.54 -19.62 3.01
N ILE A 14 -18.22 -18.74 2.28
CA ILE A 14 -19.61 -18.95 1.84
C ILE A 14 -19.68 -20.11 0.85
N GLU A 15 -18.68 -20.25 -0.04
CA GLU A 15 -18.61 -21.39 -0.97
C GLU A 15 -18.50 -22.72 -0.22
N THR A 16 -17.68 -22.76 0.83
CA THR A 16 -17.53 -23.96 1.67
C THR A 16 -18.84 -24.31 2.38
N ARG A 17 -19.55 -23.31 2.90
CA ARG A 17 -20.86 -23.51 3.54
C ARG A 17 -21.91 -23.96 2.53
N MET A 18 -21.95 -23.37 1.34
CA MET A 18 -22.85 -23.78 0.27
C MET A 18 -22.64 -25.25 -0.11
N ASN A 19 -21.38 -25.69 -0.24
CA ASN A 19 -21.07 -27.09 -0.53
C ASN A 19 -21.60 -28.05 0.57
N TRP A 20 -21.54 -27.62 1.83
CA TRP A 20 -22.10 -28.37 2.95
C TRP A 20 -23.63 -28.47 2.86
N GLU A 21 -24.32 -27.36 2.59
CA GLU A 21 -25.78 -27.35 2.43
C GLU A 21 -26.23 -28.17 1.22
N ILE A 22 -25.50 -28.13 0.09
CA ILE A 22 -25.76 -28.97 -1.08
C ILE A 22 -25.62 -30.45 -0.72
N THR A 23 -24.59 -30.80 0.05
CA THR A 23 -24.39 -32.18 0.53
C THR A 23 -25.54 -32.63 1.43
N LEU A 24 -26.02 -31.76 2.32
CA LEU A 24 -27.17 -32.03 3.17
C LEU A 24 -28.46 -32.24 2.34
N LEU A 25 -28.71 -31.37 1.35
CA LEU A 25 -29.84 -31.51 0.43
C LEU A 25 -29.78 -32.79 -0.39
N LEU A 26 -28.59 -33.23 -0.82
CA LEU A 26 -28.39 -34.49 -1.52
C LEU A 26 -28.74 -35.69 -0.63
N VAL A 27 -28.31 -35.67 0.63
CA VAL A 27 -28.68 -36.71 1.61
C VAL A 27 -30.19 -36.73 1.80
N PHE A 28 -30.83 -35.58 2.00
CA PHE A 28 -32.28 -35.47 2.14
C PHE A 28 -33.03 -36.00 0.91
N LEU A 29 -32.58 -35.66 -0.30
CA LEU A 29 -33.13 -36.18 -1.56
C LEU A 29 -33.11 -37.71 -1.60
N VAL A 30 -31.96 -38.32 -1.29
CA VAL A 30 -31.84 -39.78 -1.27
C VAL A 30 -32.78 -40.39 -0.24
N THR A 31 -32.90 -39.80 0.95
CA THR A 31 -33.83 -40.31 1.97
C THR A 31 -35.29 -40.29 1.49
N LEU A 32 -35.76 -39.21 0.87
CA LEU A 32 -37.12 -39.15 0.32
C LEU A 32 -37.35 -40.17 -0.79
N CYS A 33 -36.37 -40.34 -1.69
CA CYS A 33 -36.46 -41.36 -2.74
C CYS A 33 -36.55 -42.77 -2.14
N THR A 34 -35.80 -43.07 -1.09
CA THR A 34 -35.90 -44.37 -0.42
C THR A 34 -37.27 -44.59 0.24
N VAL A 35 -37.85 -43.56 0.86
CA VAL A 35 -39.20 -43.64 1.47
C VAL A 35 -40.26 -43.89 0.40
N VAL A 36 -40.20 -43.18 -0.74
CA VAL A 36 -41.13 -43.41 -1.86
C VAL A 36 -40.98 -44.83 -2.41
N CYS A 37 -39.76 -45.34 -2.56
CA CYS A 37 -39.54 -46.71 -2.99
C CYS A 37 -40.09 -47.76 -2.03
N ILE A 38 -39.94 -47.54 -0.71
CA ILE A 38 -40.51 -48.45 0.30
C ILE A 38 -42.03 -48.42 0.22
N CYS A 39 -42.64 -47.23 0.17
CA CYS A 39 -44.10 -47.09 0.04
C CYS A 39 -44.63 -47.73 -1.24
N ALA A 40 -43.97 -47.51 -2.38
CA ALA A 40 -44.31 -48.12 -3.65
C ALA A 40 -44.16 -49.65 -3.60
N SER A 41 -43.10 -50.16 -2.96
CA SER A 41 -42.88 -51.61 -2.79
C SER A 41 -43.98 -52.25 -1.95
N VAL A 42 -44.36 -51.62 -0.82
CA VAL A 42 -45.45 -52.11 0.06
C VAL A 42 -46.79 -52.07 -0.68
N TRP A 43 -47.05 -50.99 -1.44
CA TRP A 43 -48.27 -50.85 -2.23
C TRP A 43 -48.39 -51.93 -3.32
N LEU A 44 -47.29 -52.19 -4.04
CA LEU A 44 -47.20 -53.22 -5.07
C LEU A 44 -47.47 -54.62 -4.51
N VAL A 45 -46.98 -54.92 -3.30
CA VAL A 45 -47.22 -56.20 -2.62
C VAL A 45 -48.69 -56.34 -2.20
N ARG A 46 -49.30 -55.28 -1.69
CA ARG A 46 -50.66 -55.32 -1.17
C ARG A 46 -51.72 -55.42 -2.28
N HIS A 47 -51.49 -54.82 -3.43
CA HIS A 47 -52.46 -54.79 -4.55
C HIS A 47 -52.15 -55.80 -5.66
N LYS A 48 -51.31 -56.82 -5.41
CA LYS A 48 -50.89 -57.83 -6.41
C LYS A 48 -52.02 -58.45 -7.25
N HIS A 49 -53.23 -58.55 -6.70
CA HIS A 49 -54.41 -59.12 -7.36
C HIS A 49 -55.20 -58.13 -8.21
N GLU A 50 -55.03 -56.81 -8.03
CA GLU A 50 -55.73 -55.75 -8.77
C GLU A 50 -54.85 -55.10 -9.86
N LEU A 51 -53.57 -55.50 -9.93
CA LEU A 51 -52.58 -54.94 -10.87
C LEU A 51 -52.93 -55.17 -12.35
N ASP A 52 -53.75 -56.17 -12.67
CA ASP A 52 -54.09 -56.54 -14.06
C ASP A 52 -54.92 -55.48 -14.80
N TYR A 53 -55.57 -54.57 -14.07
CA TYR A 53 -56.36 -53.48 -14.66
C TYR A 53 -55.55 -52.19 -14.92
N LEU A 54 -54.32 -52.08 -14.41
CA LEU A 54 -53.51 -50.86 -14.53
C LEU A 54 -52.61 -50.90 -15.77
N PRO A 55 -52.66 -49.87 -16.65
CA PRO A 55 -51.93 -49.88 -17.94
C PRO A 55 -50.41 -50.10 -17.84
N PHE A 56 -49.79 -49.71 -16.73
CA PHE A 56 -48.33 -49.80 -16.54
C PHE A 56 -47.88 -51.10 -15.87
N PHE A 57 -48.78 -51.80 -15.15
CA PHE A 57 -48.44 -52.97 -14.34
C PHE A 57 -49.14 -54.27 -14.81
N ARG A 58 -49.75 -54.23 -16.01
CA ARG A 58 -50.54 -55.33 -16.57
C ARG A 58 -49.68 -56.54 -16.89
N LYS A 59 -50.08 -57.73 -16.42
CA LYS A 59 -49.37 -59.00 -16.66
C LYS A 59 -49.86 -59.77 -17.89
N ALA A 60 -51.04 -59.47 -18.42
CA ALA A 60 -51.64 -60.19 -19.54
C ALA A 60 -52.14 -59.24 -20.63
N ASP A 61 -51.75 -59.48 -21.88
CA ASP A 61 -52.23 -58.74 -23.05
C ASP A 61 -53.54 -59.33 -23.59
N PHE A 62 -54.65 -58.64 -23.36
CA PHE A 62 -55.97 -59.02 -23.90
C PHE A 62 -56.22 -58.52 -25.34
N SER A 63 -55.20 -58.00 -26.03
CA SER A 63 -55.35 -57.37 -27.36
C SER A 63 -55.37 -58.37 -28.53
N THR A 64 -54.90 -59.58 -28.31
CA THR A 64 -54.83 -60.66 -29.30
C THR A 64 -55.27 -61.91 -28.57
N GLY A 65 -56.19 -62.70 -29.14
CA GLY A 65 -56.86 -63.82 -28.49
C GLY A 65 -55.99 -65.02 -28.09
N GLU A 66 -54.69 -64.82 -27.89
CA GLU A 66 -53.76 -65.78 -27.29
C GLU A 66 -53.18 -65.17 -26.00
N GLU A 67 -53.35 -65.89 -24.88
CA GLU A 67 -52.77 -65.54 -23.59
C GLU A 67 -51.23 -65.64 -23.68
N THR A 68 -50.58 -64.53 -24.01
CA THR A 68 -49.12 -64.41 -23.94
C THR A 68 -48.75 -63.72 -22.63
N ASP A 69 -47.90 -64.38 -21.83
CA ASP A 69 -47.35 -63.83 -20.60
C ASP A 69 -46.58 -62.55 -20.95
N TYR A 70 -47.04 -61.40 -20.45
CA TYR A 70 -46.32 -60.15 -20.63
C TYR A 70 -44.96 -60.26 -19.93
N ASN A 71 -43.90 -59.74 -20.57
CA ASN A 71 -42.53 -59.83 -20.08
C ASN A 71 -42.37 -58.99 -18.80
N TYR A 72 -42.82 -59.54 -17.67
CA TYR A 72 -42.78 -58.90 -16.36
C TYR A 72 -41.32 -58.81 -15.92
N TYR A 73 -40.76 -57.60 -15.91
CA TYR A 73 -39.36 -57.32 -15.57
C TYR A 73 -39.00 -57.67 -14.10
N GLY A 74 -39.92 -58.24 -13.33
CA GLY A 74 -39.72 -58.64 -11.94
C GLY A 74 -39.90 -57.46 -10.99
N TRP A 75 -40.30 -57.78 -9.75
CA TRP A 75 -40.51 -56.78 -8.69
C TRP A 75 -39.26 -55.90 -8.46
N GLY A 76 -38.06 -56.46 -8.61
CA GLY A 76 -36.81 -55.69 -8.47
C GLY A 76 -36.66 -54.55 -9.48
N MET A 77 -36.99 -54.79 -10.76
CA MET A 77 -36.85 -53.77 -11.81
C MET A 77 -37.90 -52.67 -11.68
N GLU A 78 -39.13 -53.01 -11.32
CA GLU A 78 -40.22 -52.06 -11.02
C GLU A 78 -39.83 -51.07 -9.92
N VAL A 79 -39.26 -51.58 -8.82
CA VAL A 79 -38.78 -50.75 -7.70
C VAL A 79 -37.60 -49.87 -8.12
N PHE A 80 -36.71 -50.40 -8.96
CA PHE A 80 -35.58 -49.65 -9.51
C PHE A 80 -36.03 -48.51 -10.45
N PHE A 81 -36.97 -48.75 -11.35
CA PHE A 81 -37.52 -47.69 -12.21
C PHE A 81 -38.30 -46.66 -11.40
N THR A 82 -39.04 -47.09 -10.38
CA THR A 82 -39.72 -46.18 -9.45
C THR A 82 -38.72 -45.31 -8.67
N PHE A 83 -37.57 -45.86 -8.27
CA PHE A 83 -36.48 -45.11 -7.66
C PHE A 83 -35.92 -44.05 -8.60
N LEU A 84 -35.58 -44.43 -9.83
CA LEU A 84 -35.04 -43.51 -10.83
C LEU A 84 -36.04 -42.40 -11.18
N MET A 85 -37.32 -42.73 -11.32
CA MET A 85 -38.40 -41.77 -11.54
C MET A 85 -38.54 -40.79 -10.37
N SER A 86 -38.43 -41.29 -9.13
CA SER A 86 -38.49 -40.46 -7.92
C SER A 86 -37.33 -39.46 -7.85
N VAL A 87 -36.10 -39.88 -8.23
CA VAL A 87 -34.93 -38.98 -8.31
C VAL A 87 -35.15 -37.86 -9.32
N ILE A 88 -35.68 -38.18 -10.50
CA ILE A 88 -35.99 -37.18 -11.54
C ILE A 88 -37.08 -36.22 -11.06
N LEU A 89 -38.12 -36.72 -10.40
CA LEU A 89 -39.22 -35.90 -9.88
C LEU A 89 -38.75 -34.91 -8.83
N PHE A 90 -37.86 -35.33 -7.93
CA PHE A 90 -37.33 -34.49 -6.85
C PHE A 90 -36.06 -33.71 -7.22
N GLN A 91 -35.56 -33.77 -8.47
CA GLN A 91 -34.34 -33.06 -8.89
C GLN A 91 -34.40 -31.54 -8.64
N ILE A 92 -35.62 -30.97 -8.62
CA ILE A 92 -35.84 -29.54 -8.41
C ILE A 92 -35.41 -29.06 -7.02
N MET A 93 -35.22 -29.99 -6.06
CA MET A 93 -34.71 -29.68 -4.72
C MET A 93 -33.24 -29.25 -4.73
N ILE A 94 -32.46 -29.60 -5.76
CA ILE A 94 -31.09 -29.12 -5.92
C ILE A 94 -31.14 -27.88 -6.82
N PRO A 95 -31.06 -26.66 -6.27
CA PRO A 95 -31.14 -25.45 -7.07
C PRO A 95 -29.82 -25.25 -7.84
N ILE A 96 -29.73 -25.83 -9.04
CA ILE A 96 -28.57 -25.65 -9.94
C ILE A 96 -28.35 -24.15 -10.25
N SER A 97 -29.44 -23.38 -10.29
CA SER A 97 -29.43 -21.93 -10.49
C SER A 97 -28.77 -21.15 -9.35
N LEU A 98 -28.69 -21.68 -8.13
CA LEU A 98 -28.10 -20.99 -6.98
C LEU A 98 -26.61 -20.72 -7.23
N TYR A 99 -25.89 -21.72 -7.73
CA TYR A 99 -24.46 -21.60 -8.01
C TYR A 99 -24.16 -20.55 -9.08
N ILE A 100 -24.88 -20.60 -10.21
CA ILE A 100 -24.71 -19.62 -11.30
C ILE A 100 -25.12 -18.22 -10.85
N SER A 101 -26.20 -18.10 -10.06
CA SER A 101 -26.64 -16.80 -9.54
C SER A 101 -25.58 -16.19 -8.62
N MET A 102 -24.94 -16.99 -7.77
CA MET A 102 -23.86 -16.53 -6.90
C MET A 102 -22.65 -16.02 -7.69
N GLU A 103 -22.22 -16.74 -8.72
CA GLU A 103 -21.11 -16.31 -9.59
C GLU A 103 -21.45 -15.00 -10.31
N LEU A 104 -22.67 -14.86 -10.81
CA LEU A 104 -23.12 -13.62 -11.46
C LEU A 104 -23.13 -12.44 -10.47
N VAL A 105 -23.61 -12.66 -9.24
CA VAL A 105 -23.60 -11.64 -8.18
C VAL A 105 -22.17 -11.23 -7.84
N ARG A 106 -21.22 -12.16 -7.71
CA ARG A 106 -19.80 -11.87 -7.44
C ARG A 106 -19.16 -11.03 -8.54
N VAL A 107 -19.45 -11.35 -9.79
CA VAL A 107 -18.99 -10.56 -10.95
C VAL A 107 -19.62 -9.17 -10.95
N GLY A 108 -20.93 -9.07 -10.66
CA GLY A 108 -21.63 -7.80 -10.53
C GLY A 108 -21.05 -6.91 -9.43
N GLN A 109 -20.76 -7.48 -8.25
CA GLN A 109 -20.10 -6.78 -7.14
C GLN A 109 -18.71 -6.29 -7.54
N ALA A 110 -17.90 -7.14 -8.18
CA ALA A 110 -16.57 -6.74 -8.67
C ALA A 110 -16.67 -5.56 -9.65
N TYR A 111 -17.65 -5.61 -10.57
CA TYR A 111 -17.89 -4.53 -11.53
C TYR A 111 -18.25 -3.21 -10.84
N PHE A 112 -19.11 -3.24 -9.81
CA PHE A 112 -19.44 -2.04 -9.06
C PHE A 112 -18.25 -1.48 -8.29
N MET A 113 -17.42 -2.34 -7.66
CA MET A 113 -16.22 -1.89 -6.94
C MET A 113 -15.19 -1.23 -7.87
N ILE A 114 -14.99 -1.74 -9.07
CA ILE A 114 -14.04 -1.16 -10.05
C ILE A 114 -14.54 0.20 -10.57
N ARG A 115 -15.86 0.41 -10.61
CA ARG A 115 -16.47 1.65 -11.10
C ARG A 115 -16.61 2.73 -10.02
N ASP A 116 -16.23 2.44 -8.78
CA ASP A 116 -16.31 3.41 -7.69
C ASP A 116 -15.31 4.56 -7.90
N SER A 117 -15.80 5.80 -7.93
CA SER A 117 -14.97 6.99 -8.08
C SER A 117 -14.25 7.38 -6.79
N GLN A 118 -14.71 6.90 -5.62
CA GLN A 118 -14.06 7.21 -4.35
C GLN A 118 -12.76 6.41 -4.13
N MET A 119 -12.62 5.28 -4.82
CA MET A 119 -11.42 4.42 -4.77
C MET A 119 -10.50 4.68 -5.98
N TYR A 120 -10.44 5.94 -6.43
CA TYR A 120 -9.53 6.39 -7.47
C TYR A 120 -8.44 7.26 -6.85
N ASP A 121 -7.20 6.91 -7.16
CA ASP A 121 -6.04 7.73 -6.79
C ASP A 121 -5.66 8.64 -7.96
N GLU A 122 -5.76 9.95 -7.72
CA GLU A 122 -5.40 10.99 -8.70
C GLU A 122 -3.89 11.06 -8.93
N ALA A 123 -3.07 10.78 -7.91
CA ALA A 123 -1.62 10.92 -8.00
C ALA A 123 -0.99 9.85 -8.91
N SER A 124 -1.46 8.60 -8.81
CA SER A 124 -0.98 7.48 -9.62
C SER A 124 -1.82 7.21 -10.88
N ASP A 125 -2.87 8.00 -11.14
CA ASP A 125 -3.91 7.76 -12.16
C ASP A 125 -4.39 6.30 -12.15
N SER A 126 -4.63 5.76 -10.97
CA SER A 126 -4.89 4.33 -10.78
C SER A 126 -6.24 4.11 -10.10
N ARG A 127 -7.01 3.17 -10.65
CA ARG A 127 -8.31 2.75 -10.09
C ARG A 127 -8.16 1.45 -9.33
N PHE A 128 -9.10 1.19 -8.41
CA PHE A 128 -9.24 -0.10 -7.77
C PHE A 128 -9.33 -1.24 -8.80
N GLN A 129 -8.44 -2.24 -8.68
CA GLN A 129 -8.42 -3.42 -9.54
C GLN A 129 -8.77 -4.68 -8.73
N CYS A 130 -9.93 -5.27 -9.02
CA CYS A 130 -10.28 -6.58 -8.47
C CYS A 130 -9.60 -7.69 -9.29
N ARG A 131 -8.62 -8.38 -8.69
CA ARG A 131 -7.91 -9.52 -9.33
C ARG A 131 -8.58 -10.87 -9.06
N ALA A 132 -9.41 -10.97 -8.03
CA ALA A 132 -10.07 -12.20 -7.60
C ALA A 132 -11.48 -11.90 -7.12
N SER A 133 -12.48 -12.16 -7.97
CA SER A 133 -13.90 -11.88 -7.68
C SER A 133 -14.56 -12.90 -6.74
N ASN A 134 -13.92 -14.04 -6.51
CA ASN A 134 -14.45 -15.13 -5.68
C ASN A 134 -14.37 -14.88 -4.17
N ILE A 135 -13.69 -13.81 -3.74
CA ILE A 135 -13.49 -13.44 -2.33
C ILE A 135 -14.07 -12.06 -1.97
N ASN A 136 -14.86 -11.46 -2.85
CA ASN A 136 -15.41 -10.12 -2.62
C ASN A 136 -16.24 -10.04 -1.32
N GLU A 137 -17.03 -11.08 -1.05
CA GLU A 137 -17.85 -11.21 0.16
C GLU A 137 -17.04 -11.38 1.46
N ASP A 138 -15.83 -11.93 1.39
CA ASP A 138 -14.97 -12.10 2.57
C ASP A 138 -14.42 -10.76 3.07
N LEU A 139 -14.39 -9.72 2.20
CA LEU A 139 -13.99 -8.36 2.59
C LEU A 139 -14.88 -7.81 3.72
N GLY A 140 -16.16 -8.16 3.74
CA GLY A 140 -17.09 -7.78 4.81
C GLY A 140 -16.91 -8.56 6.12
N GLN A 141 -16.03 -9.56 6.16
CA GLN A 141 -15.80 -10.43 7.32
C GLN A 141 -14.36 -10.34 7.87
N VAL A 142 -13.57 -9.38 7.39
CA VAL A 142 -12.18 -9.19 7.82
C VAL A 142 -12.16 -8.71 9.28
N LYS A 143 -11.45 -9.46 10.15
CA LYS A 143 -11.28 -9.12 11.58
C LYS A 143 -9.89 -8.55 11.91
N TYR A 144 -8.87 -8.98 11.17
CA TYR A 144 -7.48 -8.60 11.41
C TYR A 144 -6.90 -8.05 10.11
N ILE A 145 -6.31 -6.87 10.18
CA ILE A 145 -5.58 -6.24 9.08
C ILE A 145 -4.11 -6.26 9.48
N PHE A 146 -3.29 -6.95 8.68
CA PHE A 146 -1.84 -6.90 8.80
C PHE A 146 -1.34 -5.90 7.77
N SER A 147 -0.87 -4.76 8.23
CA SER A 147 -0.30 -3.72 7.37
C SER A 147 1.22 -3.71 7.51
N ASP A 148 1.90 -3.56 6.38
CA ASP A 148 3.32 -3.22 6.39
C ASP A 148 3.49 -1.74 6.78
N LYS A 149 4.60 -1.38 7.41
CA LYS A 149 4.86 0.01 7.79
C LYS A 149 5.24 0.81 6.54
N THR A 150 6.29 0.36 5.86
CA THR A 150 6.92 1.13 4.79
C THR A 150 6.20 0.89 3.46
N GLY A 151 5.75 1.98 2.82
CA GLY A 151 5.05 1.92 1.54
C GLY A 151 3.57 1.52 1.63
N THR A 152 3.03 1.32 2.85
CA THR A 152 1.58 1.16 3.08
C THR A 152 1.06 2.16 4.10
N LEU A 153 1.69 2.25 5.29
CA LEU A 153 1.28 3.23 6.31
C LEU A 153 2.00 4.57 6.14
N THR A 154 3.26 4.54 5.72
CA THR A 154 4.06 5.74 5.50
C THR A 154 4.48 5.83 4.05
N GLU A 155 4.40 7.03 3.48
CA GLU A 155 5.04 7.30 2.20
C GLU A 155 6.55 7.27 2.39
N ASN A 156 7.29 6.86 1.35
CA ASN A 156 8.76 6.87 1.41
C ASN A 156 9.30 8.28 1.11
N LYS A 157 8.82 9.28 1.87
CA LYS A 157 9.19 10.69 1.75
C LYS A 157 9.41 11.25 3.15
N MET A 158 10.62 11.75 3.40
CA MET A 158 10.99 12.34 4.68
C MET A 158 10.94 13.87 4.56
N GLU A 159 10.24 14.52 5.50
CA GLU A 159 10.12 15.97 5.55
C GLU A 159 10.61 16.49 6.91
N PHE A 160 11.22 17.67 6.89
CA PHE A 160 11.65 18.35 8.10
C PHE A 160 10.47 19.16 8.67
N GLU A 161 10.04 18.81 9.88
CA GLU A 161 8.91 19.47 10.55
C GLU A 161 9.35 20.46 11.63
N CYS A 162 10.21 20.03 12.55
CA CYS A 162 10.52 20.80 13.77
C CYS A 162 12.01 20.71 14.12
N ALA A 163 12.55 21.76 14.72
CA ALA A 163 13.85 21.72 15.40
C ALA A 163 13.83 22.48 16.71
N SER A 164 14.62 22.00 17.67
CA SER A 164 14.94 22.71 18.89
C SER A 164 16.36 23.24 18.80
N ILE A 165 16.54 24.56 18.88
CA ILE A 165 17.86 25.21 18.81
C ILE A 165 18.08 25.95 20.11
N TRP A 166 19.13 25.58 20.85
CA TRP A 166 19.49 26.20 22.13
C TRP A 166 18.36 26.25 23.18
N GLY A 167 17.50 25.22 23.18
CA GLY A 167 16.38 25.10 24.12
C GLY A 167 15.12 25.87 23.73
N VAL A 168 15.10 26.48 22.54
CA VAL A 168 13.91 27.07 21.92
C VAL A 168 13.36 26.09 20.88
N ASP A 169 12.11 25.69 21.05
CA ASP A 169 11.43 24.75 20.16
C ASP A 169 10.74 25.50 19.01
N TYR A 170 11.27 25.34 17.80
CA TYR A 170 10.70 25.84 16.55
C TYR A 170 9.81 24.77 15.91
N SER A 171 8.76 24.37 16.63
CA SER A 171 7.72 23.46 16.13
C SER A 171 6.53 24.21 15.52
N GLY A 172 6.74 25.46 15.09
CA GLY A 172 5.69 26.46 14.89
C GLY A 172 4.89 26.26 13.61
N GLY A 173 3.73 25.61 13.75
CA GLY A 173 2.67 25.72 12.76
C GLY A 173 1.39 24.96 13.05
N LYS A 174 0.73 25.23 14.19
CA LYS A 174 -0.74 25.06 14.26
C LYS A 174 -1.37 26.08 13.32
N THR A 175 -1.74 25.60 12.12
CA THR A 175 -2.82 26.09 11.26
C THR A 175 -3.16 27.59 11.28
N SER A 176 -2.85 28.29 10.18
CA SER A 176 -3.90 28.92 9.36
C SER A 176 -3.34 29.44 8.05
N SER A 177 -3.98 29.04 6.95
CA SER A 177 -3.99 29.72 5.65
C SER A 177 -2.80 29.47 4.72
N GLN A 178 -3.13 28.82 3.62
CA GLN A 178 -2.54 28.83 2.28
C GLN A 178 -1.71 30.07 1.90
N GLU A 179 -0.53 30.23 2.46
CA GLU A 179 0.55 30.93 1.77
C GLU A 179 1.66 29.93 1.55
N GLU A 180 1.76 29.46 0.31
CA GLU A 180 2.93 28.79 -0.23
C GLU A 180 4.13 29.75 -0.13
N GLN A 181 4.71 29.86 1.06
CA GLN A 181 5.90 30.69 1.24
C GLN A 181 7.08 29.95 0.62
N VAL A 182 7.51 30.49 -0.51
CA VAL A 182 8.64 30.03 -1.31
C VAL A 182 9.88 30.07 -0.42
N GLY A 183 10.45 28.90 -0.14
CA GLY A 183 11.74 28.77 0.57
C GLY A 183 12.83 29.62 -0.06
N TYR A 184 13.91 29.87 0.67
CA TYR A 184 14.98 30.74 0.22
C TYR A 184 15.50 30.32 -1.18
N ILE A 185 15.63 31.29 -2.06
CA ILE A 185 16.09 31.11 -3.43
C ILE A 185 17.55 31.54 -3.48
N ALA A 186 18.46 30.60 -3.72
CA ALA A 186 19.86 30.93 -3.93
C ALA A 186 20.07 31.51 -5.34
N GLN A 187 20.80 32.62 -5.47
CA GLN A 187 21.18 33.19 -6.77
C GLN A 187 22.66 32.97 -7.01
N VAL A 188 22.98 32.19 -8.04
CA VAL A 188 24.35 31.81 -8.39
C VAL A 188 24.62 32.23 -9.83
N GLY A 189 25.54 33.17 -10.04
CA GLY A 189 26.06 33.48 -11.38
C GLY A 189 25.01 33.91 -12.41
N GLY A 190 23.90 34.54 -11.98
CA GLY A 190 22.78 34.94 -12.85
C GLY A 190 21.70 33.86 -13.02
N GLN A 191 21.86 32.67 -12.44
CA GLN A 191 20.86 31.61 -12.38
C GLN A 191 20.24 31.48 -10.99
N VAL A 192 18.95 31.16 -10.98
CA VAL A 192 18.14 30.98 -9.78
C VAL A 192 18.13 29.50 -9.41
N LEU A 193 18.74 29.14 -8.29
CA LEU A 193 18.77 27.77 -7.77
C LEU A 193 17.66 27.58 -6.76
N ARG A 194 16.74 26.66 -7.05
CA ARG A 194 15.65 26.27 -6.13
C ARG A 194 15.81 24.82 -5.70
N PRO A 195 15.68 24.51 -4.40
CA PRO A 195 15.58 23.13 -3.96
C PRO A 195 14.37 22.44 -4.59
N LYS A 196 14.55 21.21 -5.08
CA LYS A 196 13.48 20.43 -5.72
C LYS A 196 12.32 20.12 -4.76
N MET A 197 12.63 19.84 -3.50
CA MET A 197 11.63 19.56 -2.47
C MET A 197 11.22 20.85 -1.75
N LYS A 198 9.91 21.13 -1.70
CA LYS A 198 9.35 22.20 -0.86
C LYS A 198 9.43 21.75 0.60
N VAL A 199 9.96 22.59 1.47
CA VAL A 199 10.02 22.37 2.92
C VAL A 199 9.14 23.42 3.59
N LYS A 200 8.38 23.01 4.61
CA LYS A 200 7.60 23.93 5.43
C LYS A 200 8.56 24.74 6.30
N VAL A 201 8.51 26.07 6.14
CA VAL A 201 9.43 26.99 6.80
C VAL A 201 8.70 27.70 7.92
N ASP A 202 9.31 27.76 9.11
CA ASP A 202 8.82 28.59 10.21
C ASP A 202 9.24 30.05 9.97
N PRO A 203 8.30 31.02 10.00
CA PRO A 203 8.58 32.41 9.68
C PRO A 203 9.47 33.11 10.72
N GLU A 204 9.38 32.72 12.01
CA GLU A 204 10.22 33.26 13.08
C GLU A 204 11.66 32.76 12.91
N LEU A 205 11.82 31.46 12.63
CA LEU A 205 13.13 30.86 12.38
C LEU A 205 13.77 31.42 11.09
N LEU A 206 12.98 31.68 10.05
CA LEU A 206 13.45 32.33 8.82
C LEU A 206 13.90 33.77 9.05
N TYR A 207 13.17 34.52 9.88
CA TYR A 207 13.57 35.89 10.26
C TYR A 207 14.89 35.89 11.05
N LEU A 208 15.03 34.99 12.03
CA LEU A 208 16.26 34.85 12.81
C LEU A 208 17.46 34.43 11.95
N SER A 209 17.24 33.54 10.97
CA SER A 209 18.26 33.20 9.96
C SER A 209 18.72 34.46 9.21
N LYS A 210 17.78 35.25 8.68
CA LYS A 210 18.09 36.48 7.91
C LYS A 210 18.70 37.61 8.75
N SER A 211 18.32 37.71 10.03
CA SER A 211 18.87 38.73 10.93
C SER A 211 20.36 38.53 11.22
N GLY A 212 20.90 37.33 10.92
CA GLY A 212 22.32 37.04 10.91
C GLY A 212 23.03 37.30 12.26
N LYS A 213 24.37 37.39 12.22
CA LYS A 213 25.30 37.47 13.37
C LYS A 213 25.06 38.63 14.37
N HIS A 214 24.04 39.46 14.16
CA HIS A 214 23.73 40.63 14.98
C HIS A 214 23.08 40.28 16.32
N THR A 215 22.31 39.18 16.40
CA THR A 215 21.73 38.67 17.64
C THR A 215 22.42 37.38 18.08
N ILE A 216 22.42 37.09 19.39
CA ILE A 216 22.99 35.85 19.94
C ILE A 216 22.21 34.64 19.42
N GLU A 217 20.87 34.74 19.39
CA GLU A 217 19.97 33.74 18.83
C GLU A 217 20.22 33.51 17.34
N GLY A 218 20.41 34.57 16.55
CA GLY A 218 20.73 34.47 15.12
C GLY A 218 22.06 33.76 14.85
N LYS A 219 23.08 33.94 15.71
CA LYS A 219 24.32 33.15 15.63
C LYS A 219 24.08 31.67 15.87
N HIS A 220 23.27 31.33 16.87
CA HIS A 220 22.94 29.93 17.18
C HIS A 220 22.18 29.25 16.03
N VAL A 221 21.21 29.95 15.43
CA VAL A 221 20.47 29.46 14.25
C VAL A 221 21.39 29.31 13.04
N HIS A 222 22.29 30.27 12.82
CA HIS A 222 23.26 30.22 11.74
C HIS A 222 24.21 29.02 11.88
N ASP A 223 24.76 28.79 13.06
CA ASP A 223 25.67 27.67 13.31
C ASP A 223 24.95 26.32 13.21
N PHE A 224 23.67 26.25 13.62
CA PHE A 224 22.84 25.07 13.48
C PHE A 224 22.62 24.68 12.00
N PHE A 225 22.15 25.61 11.16
CA PHE A 225 21.90 25.31 9.75
C PHE A 225 23.19 25.11 8.94
N LEU A 226 24.26 25.83 9.28
CA LEU A 226 25.58 25.58 8.70
C LEU A 226 26.07 24.17 9.04
N THR A 227 25.86 23.72 10.27
CA THR A 227 26.16 22.35 10.72
C THR A 227 25.37 21.33 9.91
N LEU A 228 24.07 21.53 9.71
CA LEU A 228 23.22 20.63 8.91
C LEU A 228 23.69 20.54 7.45
N ALA A 229 24.02 21.67 6.83
CA ALA A 229 24.49 21.74 5.45
C ALA A 229 25.90 21.15 5.25
N ALA A 230 26.76 21.20 6.28
CA ALA A 230 28.12 20.69 6.20
C ALA A 230 28.25 19.21 6.62
N CYS A 231 27.58 18.80 7.71
CA CYS A 231 27.72 17.48 8.35
C CYS A 231 26.75 16.43 7.78
N ASN A 232 26.91 16.13 6.49
CA ASN A 232 26.15 15.11 5.76
C ASN A 232 27.02 14.48 4.67
N THR A 233 26.54 13.38 4.08
CA THR A 233 27.22 12.68 2.97
C THR A 233 26.55 12.91 1.61
N ILE A 234 25.76 13.98 1.50
CA ILE A 234 24.88 14.20 0.35
C ILE A 234 25.63 14.79 -0.82
N VAL A 235 25.25 14.32 -2.01
CA VAL A 235 25.74 14.82 -3.29
C VAL A 235 24.66 15.71 -3.92
N PRO A 236 24.94 17.01 -4.12
CA PRO A 236 24.05 17.89 -4.87
C PRO A 236 24.15 17.59 -6.37
N LEU A 237 23.00 17.51 -7.03
CA LEU A 237 22.86 17.38 -8.47
C LEU A 237 22.06 18.57 -9.00
N ILE A 238 22.65 19.31 -9.92
CA ILE A 238 21.98 20.43 -10.57
C ILE A 238 21.22 19.86 -11.76
N VAL A 239 19.89 19.93 -11.68
CA VAL A 239 18.97 19.52 -12.73
C VAL A 239 18.54 20.75 -13.50
N GLU A 240 18.92 20.81 -14.77
CA GLU A 240 18.49 21.86 -15.68
C GLU A 240 16.97 21.73 -15.93
N THR A 241 16.25 22.83 -15.77
CA THR A 241 14.81 22.90 -16.06
C THR A 241 14.59 23.44 -17.48
N SER A 242 13.38 23.30 -18.01
CA SER A 242 12.99 23.87 -19.31
C SER A 242 13.24 25.37 -19.43
N ASP A 243 13.25 26.09 -18.29
CA ASP A 243 13.62 27.50 -18.22
C ASP A 243 15.14 27.66 -17.97
N PRO A 244 15.91 28.27 -18.90
CA PRO A 244 17.37 28.38 -18.78
C PRO A 244 17.86 29.29 -17.63
N THR A 245 16.95 30.03 -16.99
CA THR A 245 17.21 30.90 -15.84
C THR A 245 16.98 30.20 -14.50
N LEU A 246 16.31 29.05 -14.50
CA LEU A 246 15.95 28.29 -13.30
C LEU A 246 16.62 26.92 -13.33
N SER A 247 17.43 26.64 -12.32
CA SER A 247 18.03 25.32 -12.12
C SER A 247 17.55 24.75 -10.79
N LEU A 248 17.20 23.47 -10.78
CA LEU A 248 16.75 22.78 -9.58
C LEU A 248 17.93 22.04 -8.96
N ILE A 249 18.09 22.14 -7.64
CA ILE A 249 19.07 21.33 -6.91
C ILE A 249 18.33 20.12 -6.33
N ASP A 250 18.74 18.94 -6.77
CA ASP A 250 18.33 17.66 -6.23
C ASP A 250 19.44 17.09 -5.34
N TYR A 251 19.10 16.75 -4.10
CA TYR A 251 20.04 16.18 -3.14
C TYR A 251 19.91 14.67 -3.09
N GLN A 252 20.96 13.95 -3.45
CA GLN A 252 21.01 12.49 -3.40
C GLN A 252 21.98 12.01 -2.31
N GLY A 253 21.56 11.01 -1.55
CA GLY A 253 22.35 10.44 -0.47
C GLY A 253 21.85 9.04 -0.08
N GLU A 254 22.62 8.36 0.75
CA GLU A 254 22.31 6.99 1.20
C GLU A 254 21.10 6.93 2.14
N SER A 255 20.92 7.96 2.97
CA SER A 255 19.79 8.09 3.90
C SER A 255 18.83 9.20 3.49
N ALA A 256 17.53 8.89 3.46
CA ALA A 256 16.46 9.86 3.19
C ALA A 256 16.35 10.92 4.29
N ASP A 257 16.74 10.59 5.53
CA ASP A 257 16.72 11.51 6.66
C ASP A 257 17.74 12.65 6.48
N GLU A 258 18.96 12.29 6.03
CA GLU A 258 19.97 13.31 5.70
C GLU A 258 19.46 14.21 4.57
N GLN A 259 18.80 13.63 3.57
CA GLN A 259 18.30 14.39 2.42
C GLN A 259 17.31 15.46 2.90
N ALA A 260 16.35 15.07 3.74
CA ALA A 260 15.40 16.00 4.33
C ALA A 260 16.07 17.13 5.12
N LEU A 261 17.13 16.83 5.88
CA LEU A 261 17.89 17.84 6.64
C LEU A 261 18.62 18.84 5.75
N VAL A 262 19.22 18.39 4.63
CA VAL A 262 19.91 19.29 3.69
C VAL A 262 18.91 20.12 2.88
N TYR A 263 17.78 19.52 2.49
CA TYR A 263 16.66 20.27 1.91
C TYR A 263 16.16 21.36 2.86
N ALA A 264 16.04 21.07 4.16
CA ALA A 264 15.68 22.06 5.16
C ALA A 264 16.72 23.18 5.24
N ALA A 265 18.01 22.85 5.36
CA ALA A 265 19.07 23.85 5.40
C ALA A 265 19.05 24.78 4.18
N ALA A 266 18.84 24.22 2.99
CA ALA A 266 18.71 25.00 1.76
C ALA A 266 17.50 25.95 1.79
N ALA A 267 16.35 25.51 2.32
CA ALA A 267 15.15 26.33 2.47
C ALA A 267 15.34 27.53 3.42
N TYR A 268 16.21 27.41 4.43
CA TYR A 268 16.57 28.49 5.37
C TYR A 268 17.76 29.36 4.89
N GLY A 269 18.27 29.12 3.68
CA GLY A 269 19.31 29.93 3.04
C GLY A 269 20.74 29.41 3.16
N PHE A 270 20.91 28.14 3.51
CA PHE A 270 22.20 27.44 3.59
C PHE A 270 22.22 26.34 2.52
N THR A 271 22.52 26.72 1.28
CA THR A 271 22.41 25.83 0.12
C THR A 271 23.73 25.12 -0.15
N LEU A 272 23.71 23.78 -0.16
CA LEU A 272 24.86 22.97 -0.54
C LEU A 272 24.99 22.96 -2.07
N ILE A 273 26.04 23.59 -2.62
CA ILE A 273 26.22 23.70 -4.08
C ILE A 273 27.05 22.55 -4.62
N GLU A 274 28.18 22.27 -3.98
CA GLU A 274 29.18 21.34 -4.50
C GLU A 274 29.80 20.54 -3.37
N ARG A 275 29.99 19.25 -3.61
CA ARG A 275 30.71 18.36 -2.71
C ARG A 275 31.77 17.58 -3.48
N THR A 276 33.01 17.71 -3.05
CA THR A 276 34.16 16.91 -3.49
C THR A 276 34.75 16.17 -2.29
N SER A 277 35.56 15.14 -2.54
CA SER A 277 36.26 14.39 -1.47
C SER A 277 37.07 15.27 -0.51
N GLY A 278 37.63 16.39 -0.98
CA GLY A 278 38.46 17.29 -0.16
C GLY A 278 37.76 18.54 0.38
N HIS A 279 36.65 18.98 -0.22
CA HIS A 279 35.99 20.22 0.18
C HIS A 279 34.51 20.24 -0.18
N THR A 280 33.76 21.09 0.52
CA THR A 280 32.35 21.38 0.26
C THR A 280 32.16 22.88 0.12
N VAL A 281 31.35 23.25 -0.86
CA VAL A 281 30.98 24.65 -1.12
C VAL A 281 29.52 24.83 -0.71
N ILE A 282 29.30 25.70 0.26
CA ILE A 282 27.99 26.06 0.78
C ILE A 282 27.75 27.53 0.46
N ASP A 283 26.60 27.83 -0.11
CA ASP A 283 26.10 29.19 -0.28
C ASP A 283 25.29 29.59 0.94
N VAL A 284 25.85 30.53 1.70
CA VAL A 284 25.24 31.07 2.92
C VAL A 284 24.66 32.42 2.57
N GLN A 285 23.34 32.46 2.37
CA GLN A 285 22.59 33.68 2.08
C GLN A 285 23.15 34.50 0.88
N GLY A 286 23.66 33.81 -0.14
CA GLY A 286 24.27 34.42 -1.34
C GLY A 286 25.79 34.61 -1.28
N GLU A 287 26.42 34.33 -0.12
CA GLU A 287 27.87 34.30 0.00
C GLU A 287 28.41 32.86 -0.06
N ARG A 288 29.22 32.58 -1.08
CA ARG A 288 29.85 31.27 -1.26
C ARG A 288 31.02 31.09 -0.30
N GLN A 289 30.90 30.09 0.55
CA GLN A 289 31.92 29.73 1.53
C GLN A 289 32.43 28.31 1.26
N ARG A 290 33.75 28.17 1.19
CA ARG A 290 34.43 26.89 0.95
C ARG A 290 34.96 26.32 2.27
N TYR A 291 34.58 25.08 2.55
CA TYR A 291 34.96 24.33 3.74
C TYR A 291 35.76 23.09 3.33
N TYR A 292 36.94 22.92 3.91
CA TYR A 292 37.78 21.73 3.66
C TYR A 292 37.50 20.66 4.70
N HIS A 293 37.33 19.42 4.25
CA HIS A 293 37.18 18.26 5.14
C HIS A 293 38.55 17.84 5.65
N LEU A 294 38.72 17.79 6.98
CA LEU A 294 39.91 17.14 7.56
C LEU A 294 39.70 15.65 7.75
N VAL A 295 38.56 15.25 8.32
CA VAL A 295 38.18 13.85 8.55
C VAL A 295 36.66 13.75 8.50
N MET A 296 36.14 12.75 7.76
CA MET A 296 34.75 12.32 7.82
C MET A 296 34.70 10.91 8.39
N ILE A 297 33.96 10.74 9.48
CA ILE A 297 33.68 9.42 10.07
C ILE A 297 32.30 9.01 9.56
N GLY A 298 32.25 7.94 8.77
CA GLY A 298 30.99 7.40 8.25
C GLY A 298 30.10 6.83 9.35
N MET A 299 28.79 6.87 9.13
CA MET A 299 27.83 6.17 9.99
C MET A 299 28.02 4.66 9.85
N GLU A 300 28.59 4.03 10.87
CA GLU A 300 28.24 2.64 11.17
C GLU A 300 26.99 2.65 12.06
N ALA A 301 26.20 1.58 12.06
CA ALA A 301 24.85 1.47 12.65
C ALA A 301 24.71 1.88 14.14
N TRP A 302 25.78 2.32 14.81
CA TRP A 302 25.85 2.77 16.20
C TRP A 302 26.71 4.03 16.45
N LEU A 303 27.28 4.69 15.42
CA LEU A 303 28.24 5.80 15.58
C LEU A 303 27.75 7.14 14.97
N GLN A 304 27.87 8.20 15.76
CA GLN A 304 27.56 9.59 15.39
C GLN A 304 28.53 10.13 14.32
N ILE A 305 27.98 10.90 13.37
CA ILE A 305 28.78 11.67 12.41
C ILE A 305 29.46 12.84 13.14
N GLY A 306 30.78 12.87 13.10
CA GLY A 306 31.59 14.04 13.43
C GLY A 306 32.37 14.47 12.19
N CYS A 307 32.27 15.75 11.82
CA CYS A 307 33.02 16.31 10.71
C CYS A 307 33.87 17.49 11.19
N TYR A 308 35.14 17.50 10.80
CA TYR A 308 36.05 18.62 11.03
C TYR A 308 36.14 19.49 9.79
N PHE A 309 35.82 20.77 9.94
CA PHE A 309 35.88 21.75 8.86
C PHE A 309 36.90 22.84 9.12
N ARG A 310 37.63 23.24 8.07
CA ARG A 310 38.42 24.47 8.04
C ARG A 310 37.83 25.42 7.01
N LYS A 311 37.47 26.64 7.44
CA LYS A 311 36.96 27.71 6.57
C LYS A 311 38.11 28.40 5.84
N SER A 312 37.93 28.70 4.56
CA SER A 312 38.84 29.57 3.79
C SER A 312 38.20 30.96 3.64
N SER A 313 38.88 32.01 4.10
CA SER A 313 38.55 33.41 3.86
C SER A 313 39.21 33.90 2.55
N PRO A 314 38.55 34.76 1.73
CA PRO A 314 39.09 35.24 0.47
C PRO A 314 39.94 36.53 0.59
N ALA A 315 40.51 36.84 1.76
CA ALA A 315 41.36 38.00 1.95
C ALA A 315 42.69 37.62 2.61
N SER A 316 43.78 38.09 2.02
CA SER A 316 45.14 38.13 2.58
C SER A 316 45.93 36.82 2.56
N ILE A 317 46.85 36.75 1.61
CA ILE A 317 48.15 36.09 1.80
C ILE A 317 48.75 36.69 3.08
N CYS A 318 49.05 35.84 4.08
CA CYS A 318 49.61 36.18 5.40
C CYS A 318 48.62 36.65 6.48
N GLU A 319 47.73 35.78 6.95
CA GLU A 319 47.40 35.65 8.38
C GLU A 319 46.73 34.28 8.62
N VAL A 320 47.32 33.46 9.49
CA VAL A 320 46.82 32.14 9.85
C VAL A 320 45.87 32.32 11.03
N GLU A 321 44.58 32.44 10.76
CA GLU A 321 43.55 32.35 11.81
C GLU A 321 43.20 30.85 11.99
N GLU A 322 43.63 30.27 13.11
CA GLU A 322 43.39 28.87 13.51
C GLU A 322 42.00 28.69 14.15
N ASP A 323 40.93 29.01 13.42
CA ASP A 323 39.58 28.71 13.90
C ASP A 323 39.12 27.34 13.37
N GLY A 324 39.61 26.28 14.02
CA GLY A 324 39.09 24.94 13.85
C GLY A 324 37.74 24.80 14.56
N PHE A 325 36.64 24.64 13.82
CA PHE A 325 35.33 24.37 14.42
C PHE A 325 35.15 22.86 14.60
N PHE A 326 35.03 22.42 15.85
CA PHE A 326 34.55 21.09 16.19
C PHE A 326 33.02 21.12 16.27
N ILE A 327 32.36 20.51 15.29
CA ILE A 327 30.91 20.45 15.22
C ILE A 327 30.47 19.04 15.59
N GLU A 328 30.06 18.88 16.85
CA GLU A 328 29.57 17.61 17.37
C GLU A 328 28.03 17.59 17.32
N LYS A 329 27.42 16.64 16.59
CA LYS A 329 25.96 16.37 16.62
C LYS A 329 25.50 15.75 17.97
N LYS A 330 26.07 16.16 19.10
CA LYS A 330 25.79 15.53 20.41
C LYS A 330 24.56 16.06 21.15
N PHE A 331 23.95 17.16 20.70
CA PHE A 331 22.89 17.84 21.48
C PHE A 331 21.64 18.26 20.70
N PHE A 332 21.43 17.75 19.49
CA PHE A 332 20.22 18.07 18.72
C PHE A 332 19.27 16.88 18.71
N THR A 333 18.20 16.97 19.50
CA THR A 333 17.05 16.07 19.40
C THR A 333 16.28 16.45 18.14
N PHE A 334 16.50 15.73 17.04
CA PHE A 334 15.75 15.91 15.81
C PHE A 334 14.43 15.14 15.89
N PHE A 335 13.31 15.81 15.57
CA PHE A 335 12.05 15.14 15.26
C PHE A 335 11.84 15.19 13.75
N ILE A 336 12.22 14.10 13.07
CA ILE A 336 11.87 13.87 11.68
C ILE A 336 10.54 13.13 11.68
N ALA A 337 9.54 13.67 11.00
CA ALA A 337 8.25 13.00 10.84
C ALA A 337 8.28 12.15 9.57
N HIS A 338 7.79 10.92 9.68
CA HIS A 338 7.34 10.16 8.50
C HIS A 338 5.98 10.72 8.11
N VAL A 339 5.84 11.15 6.86
CA VAL A 339 4.55 11.54 6.28
C VAL A 339 3.78 10.30 5.84
#